data_AF-W7B778-F1
#
_entry.id   AF-W7B778-F1
#
_cell.length_a   1.000
_cell.length_b   1.000
_cell.length_c   1.000
_cell.angle_alpha   90.00
_cell.angle_beta   90.00
_cell.angle_gamma   90.00
#
_symmetry.space_group_name_H-M   'P 1'
#
loop_
_entity.id
_entity.type
_entity.pdbx_description
1 polymer ?
#
loop_
_entity_poly.entity_id
_entity_poly.type
_entity_poly.pdbx_seq_one_letter_code
_entity_poly.pdbx_strand_id
1 'polypeptide(L)'
;MEPELKSNELQQNNMASFLFFTFITLILFAPVIGTIPSLQALNIDNTIAFICLLGIIIFQLKKPKSITKNEYTIIGLLVVIVMLGLFGNIASSIYSIKFIVLDIWSITKCFIAYFFGRLAFKAGFFTSQINRLIVYSKWIIGCLTLLLVLNLVYPIWPSTEIRMGIKTQYLIFPHATYLSATVFFCMLFLGLKNVRYNIPFLMMGSMVIFFAARNKG
;
A
#
# COMPACT_ATOMS: atom_id res chain seq x y z
N MET A 1 -26.66 22.63 -21.98
CA MET A 1 -26.51 22.36 -20.53
C MET A 1 -26.17 20.90 -20.23
N GLU A 2 -26.76 19.89 -20.89
CA GLU A 2 -26.35 18.48 -20.71
C GLU A 2 -24.90 18.11 -21.11
N PRO A 3 -24.27 18.67 -22.18
CA PRO A 3 -22.91 18.27 -22.54
C PRO A 3 -21.85 18.75 -21.54
N GLU A 4 -22.05 19.90 -20.90
CA GLU A 4 -21.11 20.45 -19.89
C GLU A 4 -21.19 19.71 -18.55
N LEU A 5 -22.37 19.19 -18.19
CA LEU A 5 -22.53 18.39 -16.98
C LEU A 5 -21.79 17.05 -17.13
N LYS A 6 -21.90 16.44 -18.32
CA LYS A 6 -21.20 15.18 -18.65
C LYS A 6 -19.69 15.33 -18.74
N SER A 7 -19.19 16.48 -19.24
CA SER A 7 -17.74 16.74 -19.28
C SER A 7 -17.16 16.94 -17.89
N ASN A 8 -17.87 17.64 -17.00
CA ASN A 8 -17.45 17.85 -15.62
C ASN A 8 -17.42 16.56 -14.79
N GLU A 9 -18.42 15.68 -14.96
CA GLU A 9 -18.44 14.37 -14.29
C GLU A 9 -17.30 13.45 -14.77
N LEU A 10 -16.99 13.48 -16.08
CA LEU A 10 -15.88 12.71 -16.65
C LEU A 10 -14.52 13.20 -16.13
N GLN A 11 -14.33 14.52 -16.09
CA GLN A 11 -13.10 15.15 -15.59
C GLN A 11 -12.89 14.86 -14.10
N GLN A 12 -13.96 14.92 -13.30
CA GLN A 12 -13.93 14.57 -11.88
C GLN A 12 -13.56 13.10 -11.66
N ASN A 13 -14.12 12.17 -12.45
CA ASN A 13 -13.80 10.75 -12.38
C ASN A 13 -12.36 10.43 -12.79
N ASN A 14 -11.83 11.13 -13.80
CA ASN A 14 -10.43 10.98 -14.21
C ASN A 14 -9.46 11.49 -13.14
N MET A 15 -9.74 12.65 -12.54
CA MET A 15 -8.92 13.18 -11.44
C MET A 15 -8.95 12.27 -10.21
N ALA A 16 -10.12 11.73 -9.85
CA ALA A 16 -10.24 10.77 -8.75
C ALA A 16 -9.45 9.47 -9.03
N SER A 17 -9.51 8.98 -10.28
CA SER A 17 -8.73 7.80 -10.70
C SER A 17 -7.23 8.08 -10.63
N PHE A 18 -6.78 9.22 -11.14
CA PHE A 18 -5.37 9.63 -11.10
C PHE A 18 -4.84 9.74 -9.66
N LEU A 19 -5.61 10.35 -8.76
CA LEU A 19 -5.27 10.45 -7.34
C LEU A 19 -5.20 9.06 -6.70
N PHE A 20 -6.14 8.17 -7.02
CA PHE A 20 -6.15 6.79 -6.52
C PHE A 20 -4.92 5.99 -6.96
N PHE A 21 -4.53 6.05 -8.24
CA PHE A 21 -3.33 5.37 -8.74
C PHE A 21 -2.07 5.96 -8.15
N THR A 22 -1.94 7.29 -8.12
CA THR A 22 -0.81 7.98 -7.48
C THR A 22 -0.65 7.55 -6.03
N PHE A 23 -1.77 7.46 -5.31
CA PHE A 23 -1.81 7.01 -3.93
C PHE A 23 -1.37 5.55 -3.75
N ILE A 24 -1.84 4.62 -4.58
CA ILE A 24 -1.39 3.23 -4.57
C ILE A 24 0.11 3.14 -4.87
N THR A 25 0.61 3.89 -5.87
CA THR A 25 2.04 3.94 -6.18
C THR A 25 2.85 4.42 -4.98
N LEU A 26 2.41 5.51 -4.34
CA LEU A 26 3.08 6.07 -3.16
C LEU A 26 3.12 5.07 -2.01
N ILE A 27 2.06 4.30 -1.77
CA ILE A 27 2.06 3.25 -0.74
C ILE A 27 3.02 2.11 -1.09
N LEU A 28 2.96 1.60 -2.32
CA LEU A 28 3.78 0.46 -2.74
C LEU A 28 5.27 0.78 -2.78
N PHE A 29 5.62 2.01 -3.13
CA PHE A 29 7.00 2.47 -3.25
C PHE A 29 7.43 3.37 -2.07
N ALA A 30 6.61 3.52 -1.04
CA ALA A 30 6.95 4.28 0.17
C ALA A 30 8.30 3.85 0.78
N PRO A 31 8.62 2.54 0.88
CA PRO A 31 9.92 2.09 1.36
C PRO A 31 11.09 2.54 0.48
N VAL A 32 10.88 2.65 -0.84
CA VAL A 32 11.90 3.15 -1.79
C VAL A 32 12.13 4.64 -1.60
N ILE A 33 11.05 5.41 -1.43
CA ILE A 33 11.16 6.86 -1.21
C ILE A 33 11.85 7.14 0.14
N GLY A 34 11.61 6.30 1.14
CA GLY A 34 12.23 6.39 2.46
C GLY A 34 13.75 6.17 2.49
N THR A 35 14.38 5.67 1.41
CA THR A 35 15.85 5.56 1.33
C THR A 35 16.53 6.88 0.99
N ILE A 36 15.77 7.89 0.56
CA ILE A 36 16.32 9.21 0.23
C ILE A 36 16.47 10.01 1.54
N PRO A 37 17.69 10.42 1.95
CA PRO A 37 17.94 11.00 3.27
C PRO A 37 17.10 12.25 3.59
N SER A 38 16.89 13.13 2.61
CA SER A 38 16.05 14.33 2.75
C SER A 38 14.57 14.03 2.99
N LEU A 39 14.11 12.89 2.48
CA LEU A 39 12.72 12.43 2.54
C LEU A 39 12.47 11.50 3.73
N GLN A 40 13.51 10.85 4.26
CA GLN A 40 13.46 10.03 5.46
C GLN A 40 13.06 10.87 6.70
N ALA A 41 13.53 12.13 6.78
CA ALA A 41 13.17 13.07 7.84
C ALA A 41 11.66 13.39 7.87
N LEU A 42 10.98 13.31 6.73
CA LEU A 42 9.55 13.57 6.58
C LEU A 42 8.66 12.36 6.93
N ASN A 43 9.27 11.21 7.29
CA ASN A 43 8.57 10.00 7.73
C ASN A 43 7.36 9.68 6.84
N ILE A 44 7.60 9.57 5.53
CA ILE A 44 6.60 9.62 4.47
C ILE A 44 5.50 8.58 4.65
N ASP A 45 5.82 7.39 5.17
CA ASP A 45 4.84 6.36 5.51
C ASP A 45 3.77 6.86 6.50
N ASN A 46 4.17 7.65 7.49
CA ASN A 46 3.26 8.23 8.48
C ASN A 46 2.49 9.42 7.89
N THR A 47 3.13 10.22 7.04
CA THR A 47 2.48 11.35 6.37
C THR A 47 1.42 10.87 5.36
N ILE A 48 1.72 9.83 4.58
CA ILE A 48 0.74 9.20 3.68
C ILE A 48 -0.43 8.66 4.50
N ALA A 49 -0.16 7.89 5.57
CA ALA A 49 -1.22 7.37 6.46
C ALA A 49 -2.10 8.50 7.01
N PHE A 50 -1.51 9.63 7.43
CA PHE A 50 -2.24 10.78 7.93
C PHE A 50 -3.14 11.43 6.87
N ILE A 51 -2.66 11.59 5.63
CA ILE A 51 -3.46 12.08 4.51
C ILE A 51 -4.60 11.11 4.19
N CYS A 52 -4.39 9.79 4.29
CA CYS A 52 -5.45 8.80 4.13
C CYS A 52 -6.55 9.00 5.16
N LEU A 53 -6.15 9.15 6.43
CA LEU A 53 -7.07 9.30 7.54
C LEU A 53 -7.89 10.57 7.42
N LEU A 54 -7.24 11.70 7.09
CA LEU A 54 -7.94 12.95 6.80
C LEU A 54 -8.92 12.79 5.63
N GLY A 55 -8.50 12.15 4.54
CA GLY A 55 -9.37 11.87 3.40
C GLY A 55 -10.59 11.02 3.78
N ILE A 56 -10.38 9.96 4.56
CA ILE A 56 -11.44 9.08 5.06
C ILE A 56 -12.39 9.85 5.98
N ILE A 57 -11.88 10.66 6.90
CA ILE A 57 -12.69 11.47 7.83
C ILE A 57 -13.53 12.48 7.04
N ILE A 58 -12.93 13.25 6.12
CA ILE A 58 -13.65 14.22 5.30
C ILE A 58 -14.73 13.54 4.44
N PHE A 59 -14.42 12.37 3.86
CA PHE A 59 -15.38 11.61 3.07
C PHE A 59 -16.56 11.10 3.91
N GLN A 60 -16.30 10.63 5.14
CA GLN A 60 -17.34 10.18 6.06
C GLN A 60 -18.18 11.34 6.62
N LEU A 61 -17.56 12.49 6.93
CA LEU A 61 -18.26 13.70 7.37
C LEU A 61 -19.23 14.22 6.29
N LYS A 62 -18.89 14.07 5.00
CA LYS A 62 -19.81 14.41 3.88
C LYS A 62 -20.97 13.44 3.72
N LYS A 63 -20.89 12.21 4.25
CA LYS A 63 -21.94 11.18 4.16
C LYS A 63 -22.20 10.53 5.52
N PRO A 64 -22.68 11.29 6.52
CA PRO A 64 -22.78 10.83 7.91
C PRO A 64 -23.74 9.66 8.10
N LYS A 65 -24.74 9.49 7.22
CA LYS A 65 -25.67 8.35 7.23
C LYS A 65 -25.04 7.01 6.82
N SER A 66 -23.76 7.00 6.44
CA SER A 66 -23.05 5.79 6.04
C SER A 66 -22.44 5.03 7.23
N ILE A 67 -22.47 5.56 8.45
CA ILE A 67 -21.83 4.93 9.61
C ILE A 67 -22.79 3.89 10.22
N THR A 68 -22.43 2.61 10.11
CA THR A 68 -23.20 1.50 10.69
C THR A 68 -22.90 1.33 12.19
N LYS A 69 -23.81 0.76 12.99
CA LYS A 69 -23.60 0.53 14.44
C LYS A 69 -22.27 -0.16 14.78
N ASN A 70 -21.83 -1.09 13.92
CA ASN A 70 -20.56 -1.81 14.07
C ASN A 70 -19.33 -0.88 14.00
N GLU A 71 -19.39 0.24 13.29
CA GLU A 71 -18.27 1.18 13.18
C GLU A 71 -18.07 1.99 14.45
N TYR A 72 -19.14 2.30 15.18
CA TYR A 72 -19.01 2.89 16.52
C TYR A 72 -18.27 1.94 17.47
N THR A 73 -18.51 0.63 17.35
CA THR A 73 -17.76 -0.38 18.11
C THR A 73 -16.28 -0.40 17.72
N ILE A 74 -15.95 -0.31 16.44
CA ILE A 74 -14.56 -0.29 15.95
C ILE A 74 -13.84 1.00 16.38
N ILE A 75 -14.52 2.14 16.32
CA ILE A 75 -14.00 3.43 16.84
C ILE A 75 -13.79 3.33 18.36
N GLY A 76 -14.73 2.74 19.10
CA GLY A 76 -14.59 2.51 20.54
C GLY A 76 -13.40 1.62 20.87
N LEU A 77 -13.23 0.51 20.14
CA LEU A 77 -12.07 -0.38 20.25
C LEU A 77 -10.76 0.37 19.94
N LEU A 78 -10.74 1.25 18.95
CA LEU A 78 -9.57 2.08 18.64
C LEU A 78 -9.18 2.95 19.84
N VAL A 79 -10.15 3.64 20.46
CA VAL A 79 -9.90 4.45 21.65
C VAL A 79 -9.33 3.58 22.78
N VAL A 80 -9.89 2.39 23.01
CA VAL A 80 -9.38 1.44 24.01
C VAL A 80 -7.93 1.03 23.71
N ILE A 81 -7.62 0.69 22.45
CA ILE A 81 -6.26 0.30 22.03
C ILE A 81 -5.28 1.46 22.21
N VAL A 82 -5.67 2.70 21.88
CA VAL A 82 -4.85 3.90 22.10
C VAL A 82 -4.59 4.09 23.60
N MET A 83 -5.62 3.95 24.45
CA MET A 83 -5.46 4.06 25.90
C MET A 83 -4.56 2.96 26.48
N LEU A 84 -4.66 1.73 25.96
CA LEU A 84 -3.76 0.63 26.34
C LEU A 84 -2.32 0.88 25.89
N GLY A 85 -2.11 1.44 24.69
CA GLY A 85 -0.77 1.84 24.23
C GLY A 85 -0.15 2.95 25.08
N LEU A 86 -0.95 3.94 25.47
CA LEU A 86 -0.53 4.99 26.40
C LEU A 86 -0.21 4.41 27.79
N PHE A 87 -1.04 3.51 28.30
CA PHE A 87 -0.80 2.83 29.57
C PHE A 87 0.45 1.96 29.53
N GLY A 88 0.68 1.22 28.44
CA GLY A 88 1.89 0.41 28.23
C GLY A 88 3.17 1.25 28.21
N ASN A 89 3.12 2.45 27.63
CA ASN A 89 4.24 3.39 27.64
C ASN A 89 4.53 3.93 29.05
N ILE A 90 3.49 4.25 29.84
CA ILE A 90 3.63 4.65 31.24
C ILE A 90 4.22 3.50 32.07
N ALA A 91 3.68 2.28 31.93
CA ALA A 91 4.15 1.09 32.65
C ALA A 91 5.60 0.73 32.33
N SER A 92 6.04 0.99 31.10
CA SER A 92 7.42 0.74 30.64
C SER A 92 8.38 1.91 30.90
N SER A 93 7.93 2.98 31.56
CA SER A 93 8.70 4.22 31.80
C SER A 93 9.25 4.87 30.51
N ILE A 94 8.55 4.71 29.39
CA ILE A 94 8.89 5.33 28.12
C ILE A 94 8.19 6.69 28.05
N TYR A 95 8.89 7.75 28.46
CA TYR A 95 8.33 9.12 28.50
C TYR A 95 8.65 9.97 27.26
N SER A 96 9.40 9.43 26.30
CA SER A 96 9.70 10.20 25.09
C SER A 96 8.44 10.33 24.24
N ILE A 97 8.00 11.57 24.05
CA ILE A 97 6.85 11.94 23.19
C ILE A 97 7.00 11.29 21.80
N LYS A 98 8.22 11.16 21.28
CA LYS A 98 8.48 10.53 19.98
C LYS A 98 7.97 9.09 19.91
N PHE A 99 8.16 8.27 20.94
CA PHE A 99 7.70 6.87 20.95
C PHE A 99 6.18 6.78 21.11
N ILE A 100 5.61 7.61 21.98
CA ILE A 100 4.16 7.67 22.19
C ILE A 100 3.43 8.01 20.89
N VAL A 101 3.91 9.01 20.15
CA VAL A 101 3.24 9.40 18.91
C VAL A 101 3.46 8.33 17.82
N LEU A 102 4.62 7.65 17.77
CA LEU A 102 4.84 6.51 16.88
C LEU A 102 3.88 5.35 17.14
N ASP A 103 3.59 5.03 18.40
CA ASP A 103 2.63 3.98 18.75
C ASP A 103 1.20 4.35 18.35
N ILE A 104 0.78 5.58 18.66
CA ILE A 104 -0.53 6.11 18.21
C ILE A 104 -0.62 6.05 16.68
N TRP A 105 0.46 6.43 15.96
CA TRP A 105 0.51 6.32 14.50
C TRP A 105 0.38 4.88 14.01
N SER A 106 1.07 3.93 14.65
CA SER A 106 1.03 2.52 14.29
C SER A 106 -0.38 1.94 14.44
N ILE A 107 -1.05 2.24 15.57
CA ILE A 107 -2.43 1.83 15.84
C ILE A 107 -3.39 2.43 14.81
N THR A 108 -3.18 3.69 14.45
CA THR A 108 -4.02 4.42 13.50
C THR A 108 -3.93 3.85 12.08
N LYS A 109 -2.78 3.29 11.66
CA LYS A 109 -2.62 2.61 10.35
C LYS A 109 -3.57 1.44 10.17
N CYS A 110 -3.85 0.68 11.24
CA CYS A 110 -4.81 -0.43 11.20
C CYS A 110 -6.22 0.06 10.86
N PHE A 111 -6.61 1.19 11.44
CA PHE A 111 -7.92 1.79 11.23
C PHE A 111 -8.08 2.37 9.81
N ILE A 112 -7.01 2.97 9.28
CA ILE A 112 -6.94 3.40 7.88
C ILE A 112 -7.12 2.20 6.96
N ALA A 113 -6.41 1.09 7.21
CA ALA A 113 -6.53 -0.12 6.40
C ALA A 113 -7.96 -0.68 6.40
N TYR A 114 -8.63 -0.71 7.55
CA TYR A 114 -10.03 -1.13 7.66
C TYR A 114 -10.96 -0.25 6.82
N PHE A 115 -10.91 1.07 6.99
CA PHE A 115 -11.80 1.98 6.26
C PHE A 115 -11.48 2.04 4.78
N PHE A 116 -10.20 2.01 4.41
CA PHE A 116 -9.78 1.88 3.03
C PHE A 116 -10.34 0.58 2.43
N GLY A 117 -10.17 -0.56 3.09
CA GLY A 117 -10.75 -1.84 2.67
C GLY A 117 -12.26 -1.73 2.45
N ARG A 118 -13.00 -1.17 3.40
CA ARG A 118 -14.45 -0.96 3.27
C ARG A 118 -14.83 -0.08 2.08
N LEU A 119 -14.13 1.04 1.87
CA LEU A 119 -14.36 1.93 0.73
C LEU A 119 -14.07 1.23 -0.59
N ALA A 120 -12.99 0.46 -0.61
CA ALA A 120 -12.53 -0.25 -1.77
C ALA A 120 -13.55 -1.36 -2.14
N PHE A 121 -14.02 -2.14 -1.17
CA PHE A 121 -15.05 -3.18 -1.36
C PHE A 121 -16.49 -2.67 -1.44
N LYS A 122 -16.71 -1.35 -1.46
CA LYS A 122 -18.05 -0.80 -1.71
C LYS A 122 -18.46 -1.12 -3.15
N ALA A 123 -19.68 -1.64 -3.32
CA ALA A 123 -20.21 -2.04 -4.63
C ALA A 123 -20.01 -0.92 -5.68
N GLY A 124 -19.31 -1.24 -6.77
CA GLY A 124 -19.10 -0.36 -7.92
C GLY A 124 -17.74 0.38 -7.98
N PHE A 125 -17.07 0.63 -6.86
CA PHE A 125 -15.80 1.40 -6.88
C PHE A 125 -14.66 0.61 -7.53
N PHE A 126 -14.36 -0.60 -7.03
CA PHE A 126 -13.38 -1.47 -7.67
C PHE A 126 -13.81 -1.91 -9.06
N THR A 127 -15.09 -2.21 -9.28
CA THR A 127 -15.59 -2.72 -10.58
C THR A 127 -15.27 -1.77 -11.74
N SER A 128 -15.35 -0.46 -11.51
CA SER A 128 -15.02 0.56 -12.51
C SER A 128 -13.50 0.65 -12.77
N GLN A 129 -12.67 0.49 -11.74
CA GLN A 129 -11.22 0.68 -11.83
C GLN A 129 -10.42 -0.61 -12.04
N ILE A 130 -11.06 -1.78 -11.93
CA ILE A 130 -10.37 -3.09 -11.92
C ILE A 130 -9.55 -3.33 -13.18
N ASN A 131 -10.06 -2.90 -14.35
CA ASN A 131 -9.35 -3.04 -15.62
C ASN A 131 -8.07 -2.21 -15.63
N ARG A 132 -8.14 -0.97 -15.15
CA ARG A 132 -6.98 -0.07 -15.06
C ARG A 132 -5.98 -0.59 -14.03
N LEU A 133 -6.47 -1.16 -12.92
CA LEU A 133 -5.65 -1.76 -11.87
C LEU A 133 -4.89 -3.00 -12.37
N ILE A 134 -5.53 -3.84 -13.17
CA ILE A 134 -4.88 -4.99 -13.82
C ILE A 134 -3.77 -4.51 -14.77
N VAL A 135 -4.04 -3.52 -15.60
CA VAL A 135 -3.02 -2.97 -16.52
C VAL A 135 -1.85 -2.38 -15.73
N TYR A 136 -2.12 -1.62 -14.67
CA TYR A 136 -1.12 -1.08 -13.77
C TYR A 136 -0.28 -2.18 -13.10
N SER A 137 -0.91 -3.24 -12.58
CA SER A 137 -0.20 -4.39 -12.01
C SER A 137 0.67 -5.13 -13.03
N LYS A 138 0.20 -5.27 -14.28
CA LYS A 138 1.01 -5.83 -15.37
C LYS A 138 2.25 -4.99 -15.64
N TRP A 139 2.09 -3.66 -15.68
CA TRP A 139 3.20 -2.73 -15.85
C TRP A 139 4.22 -2.84 -14.72
N ILE A 140 3.78 -2.82 -13.46
CA ILE A 140 4.70 -2.95 -12.32
C ILE A 140 5.45 -4.28 -12.35
N ILE A 141 4.74 -5.40 -12.51
CA ILE A 141 5.37 -6.71 -12.53
C ILE A 141 6.34 -6.82 -13.71
N GLY A 142 5.96 -6.31 -14.88
CA GLY A 142 6.83 -6.25 -16.06
C GLY A 142 8.10 -5.46 -15.80
N CYS A 143 7.99 -4.24 -15.25
CA CYS A 143 9.14 -3.40 -14.91
C CYS A 143 10.05 -4.05 -13.86
N LEU A 144 9.48 -4.59 -12.77
CA LEU A 144 10.26 -5.27 -11.73
C LEU A 144 10.95 -6.53 -12.24
N THR A 145 10.29 -7.28 -13.13
CA THR A 145 10.89 -8.46 -13.77
C THR A 145 12.01 -8.06 -14.71
N LEU A 146 11.83 -6.99 -15.49
CA LEU A 146 12.89 -6.46 -16.37
C LEU A 146 14.08 -5.99 -15.54
N LEU A 147 13.85 -5.26 -14.44
CA LEU A 147 14.88 -4.86 -13.49
C LEU A 147 15.60 -6.08 -12.88
N LEU A 148 14.86 -7.15 -12.57
CA LEU A 148 15.45 -8.41 -12.10
C LEU A 148 16.37 -9.03 -13.15
N VAL A 149 15.91 -9.17 -14.40
CA VAL A 149 16.70 -9.72 -15.50
C VAL A 149 17.95 -8.87 -15.73
N LEU A 150 17.81 -7.54 -15.77
CA LEU A 150 18.94 -6.63 -15.87
C LEU A 150 19.93 -6.83 -14.72
N ASN A 151 19.45 -6.97 -13.48
CA ASN A 151 20.33 -7.15 -12.33
C ASN A 151 21.05 -8.52 -12.31
N LEU A 152 20.48 -9.52 -12.98
CA LEU A 152 21.13 -10.83 -13.15
C LEU A 152 22.24 -10.80 -14.20
N VAL A 153 22.10 -9.99 -15.26
CA VAL A 153 23.12 -9.82 -16.32
C VAL A 153 24.20 -8.83 -15.89
N TYR A 154 23.79 -7.70 -15.31
CA TYR A 154 24.65 -6.64 -14.81
C TYR A 154 24.27 -6.35 -13.35
N PRO A 155 25.09 -6.74 -12.37
CA PRO A 155 24.80 -6.52 -10.96
C PRO A 155 24.93 -5.03 -10.61
N ILE A 156 23.89 -4.25 -10.91
CA ILE A 156 23.78 -2.81 -10.66
C ILE A 156 23.36 -2.56 -9.21
N TRP A 157 22.45 -3.38 -8.68
CA TRP A 157 21.91 -3.25 -7.33
C TRP A 157 22.56 -4.23 -6.36
N PRO A 158 22.80 -3.81 -5.11
CA PRO A 158 23.43 -4.65 -4.11
C PRO A 158 22.57 -5.88 -3.81
N SER A 159 23.20 -7.04 -3.82
CA SER A 159 22.63 -8.30 -3.37
C SER A 159 23.40 -8.74 -2.13
N THR A 160 22.72 -8.95 -1.00
CA THR A 160 23.45 -9.28 0.24
C THR A 160 23.62 -10.78 0.42
N GLU A 161 22.52 -11.52 0.46
CA GLU A 161 22.51 -12.89 0.94
C GLU A 161 22.26 -13.89 -0.20
N ILE A 162 23.12 -14.90 -0.31
CA ILE A 162 22.91 -16.06 -1.17
C ILE A 162 21.91 -16.97 -0.45
N ARG A 163 20.76 -17.23 -1.06
CA ARG A 163 19.67 -18.05 -0.53
C ARG A 163 19.21 -19.04 -1.59
N MET A 164 19.08 -20.31 -1.23
CA MET A 164 18.76 -21.39 -2.19
C MET A 164 19.71 -21.42 -3.41
N GLY A 165 20.99 -21.10 -3.21
CA GLY A 165 22.00 -21.01 -4.28
C GLY A 165 21.91 -19.75 -5.15
N ILE A 166 21.00 -18.81 -4.85
CA ILE A 166 20.73 -17.61 -5.65
C ILE A 166 20.93 -16.36 -4.79
N LYS A 167 21.58 -15.32 -5.33
CA LYS A 167 21.71 -14.03 -4.64
C LYS A 167 20.34 -13.36 -4.50
N THR A 168 19.91 -13.09 -3.27
CA THR A 168 18.66 -12.37 -2.96
C THR A 168 18.73 -10.97 -3.55
N GLN A 169 17.69 -10.59 -4.28
CA GLN A 169 17.64 -9.32 -4.99
C GLN A 169 16.73 -8.33 -4.25
N TYR A 170 17.28 -7.15 -3.96
CA TYR A 170 16.53 -6.04 -3.40
C TYR A 170 16.03 -5.07 -4.47
N LEU A 171 16.68 -5.07 -5.64
CA LEU A 171 16.45 -4.13 -6.72
C LEU A 171 16.48 -2.69 -6.17
N ILE A 172 15.37 -1.98 -6.33
CA ILE A 172 15.17 -0.60 -5.87
C ILE A 172 14.66 -0.51 -4.43
N PHE A 173 14.33 -1.62 -3.77
CA PHE A 173 13.78 -1.62 -2.42
C PHE A 173 14.86 -1.71 -1.35
N PRO A 174 14.64 -1.14 -0.15
CA PRO A 174 15.59 -1.27 0.96
C PRO A 174 15.68 -2.70 1.51
N HIS A 175 14.65 -3.51 1.31
CA HIS A 175 14.60 -4.89 1.82
C HIS A 175 13.69 -5.77 0.93
N ALA A 176 14.01 -7.06 0.84
CA ALA A 176 13.38 -7.98 -0.11
C ALA A 176 11.91 -8.28 0.24
N THR A 177 11.55 -8.16 1.52
CA THR A 177 10.14 -8.25 1.95
C THR A 177 9.27 -7.18 1.33
N TYR A 178 9.78 -5.95 1.12
CA TYR A 178 9.00 -4.89 0.47
C TYR A 178 8.82 -5.17 -1.02
N LEU A 179 9.87 -5.64 -1.71
CA LEU A 179 9.77 -6.09 -3.10
C LEU A 179 8.72 -7.21 -3.23
N SER A 180 8.81 -8.24 -2.39
CA SER A 180 7.87 -9.37 -2.39
C SER A 180 6.43 -8.92 -2.08
N ALA A 181 6.24 -8.01 -1.11
CA ALA A 181 4.92 -7.50 -0.75
C ALA A 181 4.29 -6.70 -1.90
N THR A 182 5.07 -5.86 -2.58
CA THR A 182 4.59 -5.06 -3.73
C THR A 182 4.18 -5.95 -4.89
N VAL A 183 4.98 -6.99 -5.20
CA VAL A 183 4.65 -7.95 -6.26
C VAL A 183 3.42 -8.79 -5.89
N PHE A 184 3.35 -9.27 -4.65
CA PHE A 184 2.19 -10.03 -4.17
C PHE A 184 0.89 -9.22 -4.24
N PHE A 185 0.93 -7.95 -3.84
CA PHE A 185 -0.23 -7.05 -3.94
C PHE A 185 -0.68 -6.83 -5.39
N CYS A 186 0.28 -6.69 -6.33
CA CYS A 186 -0.04 -6.63 -7.76
C CYS A 186 -0.65 -7.94 -8.28
N MET A 187 -0.16 -9.09 -7.82
CA MET A 187 -0.72 -10.40 -8.18
C MET A 187 -2.15 -10.58 -7.66
N LEU A 188 -2.48 -10.07 -6.46
CA LEU A 188 -3.86 -10.08 -5.95
C LEU A 188 -4.81 -9.39 -6.93
N PHE A 189 -4.45 -8.21 -7.45
CA PHE A 189 -5.28 -7.51 -8.44
C PHE A 189 -5.43 -8.25 -9.76
N LEU A 190 -4.39 -8.96 -10.21
CA LEU A 190 -4.48 -9.85 -11.38
C LEU A 190 -5.40 -11.05 -11.14
N GLY A 191 -5.48 -11.52 -9.89
CA GLY A 191 -6.35 -12.61 -9.46
C GLY A 191 -7.84 -12.25 -9.41
N LEU A 192 -8.17 -10.96 -9.23
CA LEU A 192 -9.57 -10.51 -9.10
C LEU A 192 -10.39 -10.61 -10.39
N LYS A 193 -9.75 -10.76 -11.57
CA LYS A 193 -10.47 -10.88 -12.85
C LYS A 193 -9.76 -11.85 -13.80
N ASN A 194 -10.47 -12.90 -14.21
CA ASN A 194 -10.06 -13.89 -15.21
C ASN A 194 -8.57 -14.30 -15.11
N VAL A 195 -8.24 -15.03 -14.06
CA VAL A 195 -6.89 -15.56 -13.75
C VAL A 195 -6.19 -16.15 -14.98
N ARG A 196 -6.93 -16.87 -15.84
CA ARG A 196 -6.40 -17.53 -17.04
C ARG A 196 -5.65 -16.59 -17.99
N TYR A 197 -6.11 -15.36 -18.20
CA TYR A 197 -5.44 -14.41 -19.09
C TYR A 197 -4.23 -13.71 -18.43
N ASN A 198 -4.09 -13.82 -17.11
CA ASN A 198 -3.02 -13.17 -16.36
C ASN A 198 -1.93 -14.16 -15.90
N ILE A 199 -2.03 -15.45 -16.26
CA ILE A 199 -1.05 -16.49 -15.91
C ILE A 199 0.40 -16.09 -16.21
N PRO A 200 0.75 -15.52 -17.39
CA PRO A 200 2.14 -15.14 -17.67
C PRO A 200 2.67 -14.09 -16.68
N PHE A 201 1.85 -13.10 -16.33
CA PHE A 201 2.23 -12.07 -15.36
C PHE A 201 2.27 -12.61 -13.93
N LEU A 202 1.41 -13.57 -13.59
CA LEU A 202 1.48 -14.26 -12.30
C LEU A 202 2.78 -15.08 -12.19
N MET A 203 3.19 -15.77 -13.27
CA MET A 203 4.48 -16.48 -13.31
C MET A 203 5.67 -15.53 -13.16
N MET A 204 5.67 -14.40 -13.87
CA MET A 204 6.69 -13.35 -13.71
C MET A 204 6.74 -12.83 -12.26
N GLY A 205 5.57 -12.55 -11.67
CA GLY A 205 5.48 -12.13 -10.27
C GLY A 205 6.01 -13.18 -9.29
N SER A 206 5.66 -14.45 -9.48
CA SER A 206 6.19 -15.56 -8.70
C SER A 206 7.71 -15.70 -8.82
N MET A 207 8.26 -15.48 -10.01
CA MET A 207 9.71 -15.44 -10.23
C MET A 207 10.35 -14.32 -9.39
N VAL A 208 9.84 -13.08 -9.47
CA VAL A 208 10.39 -11.98 -8.66
C VAL A 208 10.29 -12.27 -7.16
N ILE A 209 9.18 -12.84 -6.69
CA ILE A 209 9.03 -13.26 -5.28
C ILE A 209 10.05 -14.33 -4.91
N PHE A 210 10.29 -15.31 -5.77
CA PHE A 210 11.27 -16.38 -5.51
C PHE A 210 12.68 -15.83 -5.31
N PHE A 211 13.10 -14.88 -6.15
CA PHE A 211 14.39 -14.19 -6.01
C PHE A 211 14.45 -13.20 -4.82
N ALA A 212 13.30 -12.82 -4.29
CA ALA A 212 13.15 -11.98 -3.09
C ALA A 212 12.96 -12.79 -1.80
N ALA A 213 12.64 -14.08 -1.90
CA ALA A 213 12.24 -14.90 -0.75
C ALA A 213 13.40 -15.07 0.24
N ARG A 214 13.08 -14.91 1.52
CA ARG A 214 14.00 -15.22 2.62
C ARG A 214 13.79 -16.66 3.05
N ASN A 215 14.81 -17.50 2.92
CA ASN A 215 14.87 -18.73 3.69
C ASN A 215 15.34 -18.36 5.11
N LYS A 216 14.51 -18.60 6.13
CA LYS A 216 14.99 -18.62 7.52
C LYS A 216 15.61 -20.00 7.72
N GLY A 217 16.86 -20.14 7.28
CA GLY A 217 17.76 -21.20 7.76
C GLY A 217 18.45 -20.70 9.01
#